data_AF-A0A2M7B646-F1
#
_entry.id   AF-A0A2M7B646-F1
#
_cell.length_a   1.000
_cell.length_b   1.000
_cell.length_c   1.000
_cell.angle_alpha   90.00
_cell.angle_beta   90.00
_cell.angle_gamma   90.00
#
_symmetry.space_group_name_H-M   'P 1'
#
loop_
_entity.id
_entity.type
_entity.pdbx_description
1 polymer ?
#
loop_
_entity_poly.entity_id
_entity_poly.type
_entity_poly.pdbx_seq_one_letter_code
_entity_poly.pdbx_strand_id
1 'polypeptide(L)'
;MIKRLSIFILIISLFFVSSEKTFAYDDKTTHPALTQEIVEFYNLSFSDEKLTDQQKEWIIEGSILEDTAPRWINHFYDPVYKVGWTGEKAGNTPVSFVQIFSRFALSLKKPLSAVEWVNNRLIQQEYRFYQGDRTWKKALGYYADGNLEEAYKTLGYVLHLLEDMSVPDHTRDDTHAQEVSAVTGDEGSPYE
;
A
#
# COMPACT_ATOMS: atom_id res chain seq x y z
N MET A 1 -25.37 21.01 45.61
CA MET A 1 -24.00 20.85 45.07
C MET A 1 -23.72 19.41 44.65
N ILE A 2 -23.92 18.43 45.54
CA ILE A 2 -23.64 16.99 45.30
C ILE A 2 -24.36 16.44 44.06
N LYS A 3 -25.67 16.71 43.86
CA LYS A 3 -26.40 16.23 42.67
C LYS A 3 -25.83 16.72 41.33
N ARG A 4 -25.30 17.95 41.27
CA ARG A 4 -24.70 18.51 40.05
C ARG A 4 -23.34 17.87 39.76
N LEU A 5 -22.57 17.58 40.81
CA LEU A 5 -21.30 16.87 40.71
C LEU A 5 -21.50 15.42 40.25
N SER A 6 -22.52 14.71 40.76
CA SER A 6 -22.84 13.35 40.32
C SER A 6 -23.29 13.28 38.86
N ILE A 7 -24.09 14.25 38.39
CA ILE A 7 -24.48 14.34 36.98
C ILE A 7 -23.27 14.62 36.09
N PHE A 8 -22.38 15.52 36.53
CA PHE A 8 -21.15 15.84 35.79
C PHE A 8 -20.22 14.61 35.66
N ILE A 9 -20.02 13.86 36.75
CA ILE A 9 -19.24 12.61 36.73
C ILE A 9 -19.89 11.58 35.81
N LEU A 10 -21.22 11.42 35.85
CA LEU A 10 -21.94 10.48 34.99
C LEU A 10 -21.78 10.83 33.50
N ILE A 11 -21.86 12.12 33.14
CA ILE A 11 -21.68 12.59 31.76
C ILE A 11 -20.24 12.34 31.28
N ILE A 12 -19.24 12.60 32.13
CA ILE A 12 -17.85 12.30 31.82
C ILE A 12 -17.64 10.80 31.62
N SER A 13 -18.18 9.97 32.51
CA SER A 13 -18.06 8.52 32.39
C SER A 13 -18.71 7.99 31.11
N LEU A 14 -19.86 8.55 30.70
CA LEU A 14 -20.51 8.20 29.42
C LEU A 14 -19.65 8.60 28.21
N PHE A 15 -18.93 9.72 28.27
CA PHE A 15 -17.99 10.16 27.23
C PHE A 15 -16.76 9.23 27.09
N PHE A 16 -16.30 8.63 28.18
CA PHE A 16 -15.18 7.69 28.16
C PHE A 16 -15.57 6.25 27.77
N VAL A 17 -16.85 5.88 27.87
CA VAL A 17 -17.34 4.56 27.46
C VAL A 17 -17.64 4.50 25.95
N SER A 18 -17.80 5.65 25.29
CA SER A 18 -18.04 5.75 23.84
C SER A 18 -16.75 5.96 23.03
N SER A 19 -15.59 5.48 23.49
CA SER A 19 -14.40 5.45 22.65
C SER A 19 -14.57 4.36 21.58
N GLU A 20 -15.24 4.72 20.48
CA GLU A 20 -15.16 3.96 19.23
C GLU A 20 -13.66 3.75 18.92
N LYS A 21 -13.28 2.52 18.56
CA LYS A 21 -11.94 2.27 18.03
C LYS A 21 -11.85 3.02 16.71
N THR A 22 -11.18 4.16 16.70
CA THR A 22 -10.85 4.85 15.46
C THR A 22 -9.75 4.05 14.76
N PHE A 23 -10.13 3.21 13.81
CA PHE A 23 -9.19 2.61 12.87
C PHE A 23 -8.79 3.73 11.91
N ALA A 24 -7.61 4.29 12.11
CA ALA A 24 -7.12 5.41 11.32
C ALA A 24 -6.42 4.95 10.02
N TYR A 25 -6.05 3.67 9.96
CA TYR A 25 -5.38 3.04 8.85
C TYR A 25 -6.08 1.70 8.59
N ASP A 26 -6.33 1.45 7.31
CA ASP A 26 -6.96 0.25 6.77
C ASP A 26 -6.50 0.14 5.32
N ASP A 27 -5.85 -0.98 5.02
CA ASP A 27 -5.24 -1.34 3.73
C ASP A 27 -6.21 -1.16 2.55
N LYS A 28 -7.50 -1.39 2.78
CA LYS A 28 -8.55 -1.33 1.74
C LYS A 28 -9.12 0.04 1.50
N THR A 29 -8.90 0.99 2.40
CA THR A 29 -9.53 2.32 2.33
C THR A 29 -8.52 3.46 2.23
N THR A 30 -7.29 3.26 2.73
CA THR A 30 -6.28 4.32 2.80
C THR A 30 -5.71 4.68 1.43
N HIS A 31 -5.19 3.71 0.67
CA HIS A 31 -4.65 3.96 -0.68
C HIS A 31 -5.67 4.58 -1.65
N PRO A 32 -6.92 4.07 -1.74
CA PRO A 32 -7.94 4.70 -2.58
C PRO A 32 -8.21 6.16 -2.22
N ALA A 33 -8.28 6.46 -0.92
CA ALA A 33 -8.55 7.81 -0.43
C ALA A 33 -7.37 8.75 -0.71
N LEU A 34 -6.13 8.33 -0.44
CA LEU A 34 -4.93 9.11 -0.75
C LEU A 34 -4.82 9.38 -2.25
N THR A 35 -5.01 8.34 -3.07
CA THR A 35 -4.99 8.46 -4.53
C THR A 35 -6.09 9.43 -5.03
N GLN A 36 -7.29 9.37 -4.45
CA GLN A 36 -8.36 10.33 -4.75
C GLN A 36 -7.92 11.77 -4.43
N GLU A 37 -7.39 12.03 -3.24
CA GLU A 37 -6.92 13.35 -2.82
C GLU A 37 -5.77 13.87 -3.70
N ILE A 38 -4.86 13.00 -4.14
CA ILE A 38 -3.79 13.34 -5.10
C ILE A 38 -4.39 13.87 -6.40
N VAL A 39 -5.39 13.17 -6.97
CA VAL A 39 -6.03 13.58 -8.22
C VAL A 39 -6.82 14.87 -8.04
N GLU A 40 -7.53 15.02 -6.92
CA GLU A 40 -8.29 16.23 -6.61
C GLU A 40 -7.38 17.45 -6.42
N PHE A 41 -6.27 17.28 -5.72
CA PHE A 41 -5.25 18.31 -5.56
C PHE A 41 -4.59 18.68 -6.89
N TYR A 42 -4.30 17.70 -7.74
CA TYR A 42 -3.81 17.94 -9.11
C TYR A 42 -4.82 18.77 -9.90
N ASN A 43 -6.10 18.38 -9.93
CA ASN A 43 -7.15 19.08 -10.67
C ASN A 43 -7.43 20.50 -10.15
N LEU A 44 -7.21 20.73 -8.85
CA LEU A 44 -7.26 22.06 -8.25
C LEU A 44 -6.09 22.93 -8.71
N SER A 45 -4.90 22.34 -8.82
CA SER A 45 -3.65 23.03 -9.17
C SER A 45 -3.50 23.28 -10.69
N PHE A 46 -4.10 22.43 -11.51
CA PHE A 46 -3.97 22.44 -12.98
C PHE A 46 -5.35 22.53 -13.63
N SER A 47 -5.98 23.72 -13.56
CA SER A 47 -7.37 23.91 -13.99
C SER A 47 -7.63 23.66 -15.48
N ASP A 48 -6.62 23.82 -16.32
CA ASP A 48 -6.72 23.70 -17.77
C ASP A 48 -6.40 22.29 -18.28
N GLU A 49 -5.82 21.42 -17.43
CA GLU A 49 -5.38 20.06 -17.77
C GLU A 49 -5.95 19.03 -16.77
N LYS A 50 -7.21 19.21 -16.39
CA LYS A 50 -7.86 18.34 -15.41
C LYS A 50 -7.98 16.91 -15.91
N LEU A 51 -7.70 15.99 -15.00
CA LEU A 51 -8.11 14.59 -15.12
C LEU A 51 -9.63 14.49 -14.99
N THR A 52 -10.24 13.69 -15.85
CA THR A 52 -11.69 13.43 -15.80
C THR A 52 -12.03 12.51 -14.64
N ASP A 53 -13.31 12.45 -14.24
CA ASP A 53 -13.77 11.52 -13.20
C ASP A 53 -13.46 10.06 -13.57
N GLN A 54 -13.60 9.70 -14.85
CA GLN A 54 -13.25 8.36 -15.32
C GLN A 54 -11.76 8.05 -15.18
N GLN A 55 -10.88 9.02 -15.46
CA GLN A 55 -9.44 8.86 -15.27
C GLN A 55 -9.11 8.73 -13.79
N LYS A 56 -9.77 9.52 -12.92
CA LYS A 56 -9.65 9.39 -11.47
C LYS A 56 -10.00 7.96 -11.01
N GLU A 57 -11.12 7.43 -11.45
CA GLU A 57 -11.57 6.07 -11.12
C GLU A 57 -10.53 5.01 -11.54
N TRP A 58 -9.95 5.14 -12.74
CA TRP A 58 -8.90 4.22 -13.20
C TRP A 58 -7.64 4.29 -12.35
N ILE A 59 -7.21 5.48 -11.95
CA ILE A 59 -6.04 5.64 -11.07
C ILE A 59 -6.32 4.99 -9.70
N ILE A 60 -7.50 5.23 -9.13
CA ILE A 60 -7.92 4.62 -7.85
C ILE A 60 -7.98 3.08 -7.97
N GLU A 61 -8.55 2.55 -9.06
CA GLU A 61 -8.56 1.11 -9.30
C GLU A 61 -7.13 0.54 -9.36
N GLY A 62 -6.22 1.27 -10.00
CA GLY A 62 -4.82 0.91 -10.09
C GLY A 62 -4.12 0.83 -8.73
N SER A 63 -4.38 1.78 -7.82
CA SER A 63 -3.77 1.73 -6.48
C SER A 63 -4.29 0.53 -5.69
N ILE A 64 -5.60 0.27 -5.69
CA ILE A 64 -6.19 -0.92 -5.05
C ILE A 64 -5.54 -2.22 -5.54
N LEU A 65 -5.30 -2.33 -6.85
CA LEU A 65 -4.84 -3.58 -7.44
C LEU A 65 -3.35 -3.87 -7.20
N GLU A 66 -2.53 -2.89 -6.80
CA GLU A 66 -1.11 -3.12 -6.53
C GLU A 66 -0.91 -4.05 -5.33
N ASP A 67 -1.79 -4.02 -4.33
CA ASP A 67 -1.78 -4.96 -3.19
C ASP A 67 -2.19 -6.40 -3.54
N THR A 68 -2.51 -6.69 -4.81
CA THR A 68 -2.78 -8.07 -5.24
C THR A 68 -1.60 -8.98 -4.89
N ALA A 69 -1.79 -9.95 -4.00
CA ALA A 69 -0.76 -10.93 -3.68
C ALA A 69 -0.27 -11.64 -4.96
N PRO A 70 1.05 -11.83 -5.16
CA PRO A 70 2.14 -11.62 -4.19
C PRO A 70 2.94 -10.32 -4.45
N ARG A 71 2.32 -9.27 -5.00
CA ARG A 71 3.03 -8.03 -5.38
C ARG A 71 3.56 -7.26 -4.18
N TRP A 72 2.80 -7.25 -3.07
CA TRP A 72 3.09 -6.57 -1.81
C TRP A 72 4.49 -6.83 -1.21
N ILE A 73 5.12 -7.98 -1.50
CA ILE A 73 6.50 -8.25 -1.05
C ILE A 73 7.51 -7.23 -1.59
N ASN A 74 7.15 -6.48 -2.62
CA ASN A 74 8.00 -5.48 -3.27
C ASN A 74 7.67 -4.03 -2.86
N HIS A 75 6.79 -3.81 -1.88
CA HIS A 75 6.33 -2.46 -1.50
C HIS A 75 7.31 -1.71 -0.58
N PHE A 76 8.32 -2.43 -0.09
CA PHE A 76 9.29 -1.91 0.87
C PHE A 76 10.44 -1.17 0.19
N TYR A 77 10.86 -0.07 0.80
CA TYR A 77 12.09 0.63 0.43
C TYR A 77 12.65 1.42 1.62
N ASP A 78 13.79 0.96 2.14
CA ASP A 78 14.60 1.73 3.10
C ASP A 78 15.47 2.75 2.34
N PRO A 79 15.25 4.07 2.50
CA PRO A 79 16.00 5.09 1.78
C PRO A 79 17.45 5.29 2.27
N VAL A 80 17.79 4.79 3.47
CA VAL A 80 19.14 4.88 4.06
C VAL A 80 20.03 3.80 3.46
N TYR A 81 19.54 2.55 3.43
CA TYR A 81 20.31 1.40 2.95
C TYR A 81 20.00 1.00 1.51
N LYS A 82 18.94 1.58 0.91
CA LYS A 82 18.47 1.32 -0.46
C LYS A 82 18.12 -0.15 -0.69
N VAL A 83 17.41 -0.74 0.27
CA VAL A 83 16.99 -2.15 0.24
C VAL A 83 15.48 -2.25 0.35
N GLY A 84 14.91 -3.32 -0.21
CA GLY A 84 13.50 -3.68 -0.03
C GLY A 84 13.33 -4.70 1.08
N TRP A 85 12.25 -5.49 0.99
CA TRP A 85 11.89 -6.46 2.00
C TRP A 85 12.95 -7.55 2.17
N THR A 86 13.39 -7.78 3.41
CA THR A 86 14.37 -8.82 3.75
C THR A 86 13.77 -9.97 4.55
N GLY A 87 12.63 -9.70 5.22
CA GLY A 87 11.97 -10.63 6.13
C GLY A 87 12.62 -10.73 7.51
N GLU A 88 13.59 -9.86 7.83
CA GLU A 88 14.28 -9.88 9.13
C GLU A 88 13.37 -9.51 10.30
N LYS A 89 12.32 -8.72 10.05
CA LYS A 89 11.34 -8.30 11.07
C LYS A 89 10.01 -9.02 10.97
N ALA A 90 9.95 -10.11 10.20
CA ALA A 90 8.74 -10.91 10.05
C ALA A 90 8.51 -11.81 11.28
N GLY A 91 8.00 -11.20 12.35
CA GLY A 91 7.68 -11.87 13.62
C GLY A 91 8.86 -12.55 14.30
N ASN A 92 8.58 -13.67 14.98
CA ASN A 92 9.58 -14.40 15.79
C ASN A 92 10.26 -15.55 15.04
N THR A 93 10.10 -15.61 13.72
CA THR A 93 10.55 -16.73 12.90
C THR A 93 11.95 -16.48 12.33
N PRO A 94 12.83 -17.50 12.24
CA PRO A 94 14.14 -17.31 11.63
C PRO A 94 14.04 -16.78 10.19
N VAL A 95 14.76 -15.70 9.89
CA VAL A 95 14.75 -15.04 8.56
C VAL A 95 15.00 -16.02 7.41
N SER A 96 15.86 -17.03 7.60
CA SER A 96 16.13 -18.05 6.58
C SER A 96 14.89 -18.88 6.24
N PHE A 97 14.04 -19.17 7.23
CA PHE A 97 12.79 -19.87 7.03
C PHE A 97 11.76 -18.98 6.33
N VAL A 98 11.66 -17.71 6.73
CA VAL A 98 10.79 -16.71 6.06
C VAL A 98 11.14 -16.59 4.58
N GLN A 99 12.43 -16.47 4.25
CA GLN A 99 12.92 -16.37 2.88
C GLN A 99 12.70 -17.65 2.06
N ILE A 100 12.83 -18.83 2.68
CA ILE A 100 12.50 -20.09 2.01
C ILE A 100 11.00 -20.15 1.73
N PHE A 101 10.17 -19.87 2.74
CA PHE A 101 8.72 -19.89 2.60
C PHE A 101 8.24 -18.92 1.52
N SER A 102 8.66 -17.65 1.57
CA SER A 102 8.26 -16.65 0.57
C SER A 102 8.65 -17.05 -0.84
N ARG A 103 9.83 -17.67 -1.01
CA ARG A 103 10.28 -18.17 -2.31
C ARG A 103 9.37 -19.25 -2.89
N PHE A 104 8.82 -20.12 -2.07
CA PHE A 104 7.99 -21.24 -2.52
C PHE A 104 6.49 -20.92 -2.56
N ALA A 105 6.01 -20.07 -1.63
CA ALA A 105 4.60 -19.77 -1.46
C ALA A 105 4.14 -18.53 -2.23
N LEU A 106 5.02 -17.52 -2.39
CA LEU A 106 4.67 -16.22 -2.96
C LEU A 106 5.29 -16.03 -4.34
N SER A 107 6.62 -16.03 -4.43
CA SER A 107 7.32 -15.79 -5.69
C SER A 107 8.68 -16.48 -5.71
N LEU A 108 8.99 -17.18 -6.81
CA LEU A 108 10.31 -17.81 -6.99
C LEU A 108 11.46 -16.78 -7.10
N LYS A 109 11.13 -15.50 -7.27
CA LYS A 109 12.08 -14.39 -7.34
C LYS A 109 12.31 -13.80 -5.96
N LYS A 110 13.53 -13.31 -5.77
CA LYS A 110 13.83 -12.49 -4.60
C LYS A 110 12.97 -11.23 -4.67
N PRO A 111 12.35 -10.80 -3.54
CA PRO A 111 11.72 -9.49 -3.44
C PRO A 111 12.66 -8.38 -3.92
N LEU A 112 12.10 -7.43 -4.65
CA LEU A 112 12.78 -6.20 -5.07
C LEU A 112 12.41 -5.06 -4.12
N SER A 113 13.22 -4.01 -4.09
CA SER A 113 12.76 -2.75 -3.49
C SER A 113 11.65 -2.12 -4.33
N ALA A 114 10.77 -1.31 -3.73
CA ALA A 114 9.69 -0.61 -4.45
C ALA A 114 10.22 0.19 -5.66
N VAL A 115 11.37 0.84 -5.49
CA VAL A 115 12.04 1.60 -6.55
C VAL A 115 12.54 0.71 -7.70
N GLU A 116 13.04 -0.49 -7.41
CA GLU A 116 13.43 -1.44 -8.45
C GLU A 116 12.19 -2.06 -9.10
N TRP A 117 11.19 -2.42 -8.30
CA TRP A 117 9.95 -3.06 -8.73
C TRP A 117 9.19 -2.23 -9.75
N VAL A 118 9.00 -0.93 -9.49
CA VAL A 118 8.29 0.00 -10.38
C VAL A 118 9.00 0.18 -11.75
N ASN A 119 10.26 -0.24 -11.86
CA ASN A 119 11.07 -0.14 -13.06
C ASN A 119 11.38 -1.50 -13.72
N ASN A 120 11.12 -2.63 -13.05
CA ASN A 120 11.58 -3.95 -13.49
C ASN A 120 10.52 -4.73 -14.27
N ARG A 121 10.38 -4.38 -15.55
CA ARG A 121 9.43 -5.02 -16.47
C ARG A 121 9.63 -6.53 -16.57
N LEU A 122 10.87 -7.02 -16.59
CA LEU A 122 11.16 -8.44 -16.79
C LEU A 122 10.58 -9.28 -15.65
N ILE A 123 10.72 -8.82 -14.41
CA ILE A 123 10.15 -9.52 -13.26
C ILE A 123 8.63 -9.32 -13.22
N GLN A 124 8.10 -8.10 -13.42
CA GLN A 124 6.64 -7.89 -13.41
C GLN A 124 5.90 -8.71 -14.49
N GLN A 125 6.53 -9.01 -15.63
CA GLN A 125 5.96 -9.89 -16.66
C GLN A 125 5.74 -11.33 -16.17
N GLU A 126 6.52 -11.80 -15.21
CA GLU A 126 6.31 -13.12 -14.59
C GLU A 126 5.05 -13.13 -13.70
N TYR A 127 4.60 -11.96 -13.25
CA TYR A 127 3.39 -11.74 -12.45
C TYR A 127 2.14 -11.61 -13.35
N ARG A 128 2.11 -12.21 -14.55
CA ARG A 128 0.99 -12.06 -15.50
C ARG A 128 -0.39 -12.49 -14.96
N PHE A 129 -0.43 -13.36 -13.95
CA PHE A 129 -1.65 -13.78 -13.26
C PHE A 129 -1.96 -12.91 -12.02
N TYR A 130 -1.11 -11.92 -11.75
CA TYR A 130 -1.13 -10.98 -10.64
C TYR A 130 -0.88 -9.56 -11.19
N GLN A 131 -1.75 -9.12 -12.10
CA GLN A 131 -1.74 -7.80 -12.77
C GLN A 131 -0.64 -7.52 -13.80
N GLY A 132 0.41 -8.35 -13.88
CA GLY A 132 1.44 -8.27 -14.92
C GLY A 132 2.33 -7.02 -14.83
N ASP A 133 2.81 -6.57 -15.99
CA ASP A 133 3.70 -5.40 -16.14
C ASP A 133 2.95 -4.09 -15.92
N ARG A 134 3.16 -3.51 -14.74
CA ARG A 134 2.64 -2.22 -14.27
C ARG A 134 3.77 -1.22 -13.98
N THR A 135 4.89 -1.35 -14.71
CA THR A 135 6.00 -0.42 -14.55
C THR A 135 5.67 1.00 -15.04
N TRP A 136 6.36 2.01 -14.49
CA TRP A 136 6.19 3.40 -14.93
C TRP A 136 6.37 3.57 -16.44
N LYS A 137 7.41 2.95 -17.00
CA LYS A 137 7.66 2.98 -18.45
C LYS A 137 6.53 2.33 -19.26
N LYS A 138 5.84 1.34 -18.69
CA LYS A 138 4.69 0.70 -19.32
C LYS A 138 3.47 1.61 -19.34
N ALA A 139 3.23 2.39 -18.27
CA ALA A 139 2.20 3.43 -18.23
C ALA A 139 2.39 4.46 -19.36
N LEU A 140 3.62 4.98 -19.51
CA LEU A 140 3.95 5.91 -20.59
C LEU A 140 3.74 5.31 -21.99
N GLY A 141 4.05 4.01 -22.15
CA GLY A 141 3.78 3.28 -23.38
C GLY A 141 2.28 3.21 -23.69
N TYR A 142 1.46 2.82 -22.72
CA TYR A 142 0.01 2.81 -22.88
C TYR A 142 -0.55 4.19 -23.23
N TYR A 143 -0.04 5.23 -22.59
CA TYR A 143 -0.47 6.60 -22.88
C TYR A 143 -0.12 7.00 -24.32
N ALA A 144 1.12 6.73 -24.76
CA ALA A 144 1.57 7.01 -26.12
C ALA A 144 0.78 6.23 -27.19
N ASP A 145 0.36 5.00 -26.87
CA ASP A 145 -0.46 4.14 -27.73
C ASP A 145 -1.96 4.54 -27.72
N GLY A 146 -2.36 5.53 -26.92
CA GLY A 146 -3.75 5.97 -26.76
C GLY A 146 -4.61 5.06 -25.89
N ASN A 147 -4.02 4.05 -25.24
CA ASN A 147 -4.70 3.20 -24.27
C ASN A 147 -4.72 3.88 -22.90
N LEU A 148 -5.58 4.89 -22.77
CA LEU A 148 -5.65 5.73 -21.59
C LEU A 148 -6.08 4.97 -20.34
N GLU A 149 -7.01 4.03 -20.45
CA GLU A 149 -7.44 3.20 -19.31
C GLU A 149 -6.25 2.49 -18.67
N GLU A 150 -5.49 1.72 -19.45
CA GLU A 150 -4.33 1.02 -18.93
C GLU A 150 -3.21 1.96 -18.47
N ALA A 151 -3.07 3.12 -19.09
CA ALA A 151 -2.10 4.13 -18.68
C ALA A 151 -2.41 4.68 -17.28
N TYR A 152 -3.66 5.10 -17.06
CA TYR A 152 -4.10 5.68 -15.79
C TYR A 152 -4.25 4.63 -14.70
N LYS A 153 -4.72 3.41 -15.02
CA LYS A 153 -4.63 2.28 -14.10
C LYS A 153 -3.19 2.07 -13.67
N THR A 154 -2.25 1.94 -14.61
CA THR A 154 -0.83 1.75 -14.29
C THR A 154 -0.24 2.90 -13.47
N LEU A 155 -0.68 4.14 -13.68
CA LEU A 155 -0.30 5.26 -12.81
C LEU A 155 -0.74 5.03 -11.35
N GLY A 156 -1.94 4.47 -11.13
CA GLY A 156 -2.40 4.07 -9.79
C GLY A 156 -1.46 3.09 -9.08
N TYR A 157 -1.02 2.04 -9.79
CA TYR A 157 -0.04 1.08 -9.24
C TYR A 157 1.28 1.77 -8.83
N VAL A 158 1.69 2.80 -9.59
CA VAL A 158 2.92 3.56 -9.29
C VAL A 158 2.71 4.48 -8.08
N LEU A 159 1.55 5.12 -7.96
CA LEU A 159 1.22 5.98 -6.84
C LEU A 159 1.11 5.18 -5.54
N HIS A 160 0.54 3.98 -5.58
CA HIS A 160 0.51 3.05 -4.44
C HIS A 160 1.90 2.88 -3.79
N LEU A 161 2.90 2.52 -4.59
CA LEU A 161 4.27 2.35 -4.10
C LEU A 161 4.88 3.65 -3.54
N LEU A 162 4.46 4.81 -4.07
CA LEU A 162 4.88 6.10 -3.54
C LEU A 162 4.22 6.41 -2.19
N GLU A 163 2.94 6.06 -2.04
CA GLU A 163 2.19 6.17 -0.80
C GLU A 163 2.80 5.25 0.28
N ASP A 164 3.14 4.01 -0.04
CA ASP A 164 3.83 3.07 0.87
C ASP A 164 5.16 3.63 1.36
N MET A 165 5.94 4.26 0.48
CA MET A 165 7.21 4.90 0.88
C MET A 165 7.02 6.10 1.83
N SER A 166 5.79 6.55 2.08
CA SER A 166 5.45 7.54 3.12
C SER A 166 5.09 6.92 4.47
N VAL A 167 4.88 5.60 4.52
CA VAL A 167 4.55 4.84 5.72
C VAL A 167 5.84 4.32 6.38
N PRO A 168 6.09 4.62 7.68
CA PRO A 168 7.30 4.18 8.35
C PRO A 168 7.60 2.68 8.26
N ASP A 169 6.59 1.84 8.25
CA ASP A 169 6.72 0.37 8.28
C ASP A 169 7.32 -0.17 6.98
N HIS A 170 6.81 0.31 5.84
CA HIS A 170 7.34 0.04 4.49
C HIS A 170 8.78 0.56 4.27
N THR A 171 9.17 1.59 5.02
CA THR A 171 10.56 2.11 4.97
C THR A 171 11.53 1.43 5.95
N ARG A 172 11.01 0.53 6.80
CA ARG A 172 11.77 -0.12 7.88
C ARG A 172 11.72 -1.63 7.84
N ASP A 173 11.25 -2.23 6.74
CA ASP A 173 11.14 -3.69 6.58
C ASP A 173 10.19 -4.33 7.63
N ASP A 174 9.22 -3.57 8.13
CA ASP A 174 8.25 -4.03 9.13
C ASP A 174 7.01 -4.57 8.40
N THR A 175 6.91 -5.89 8.31
CA THR A 175 5.92 -6.55 7.44
C THR A 175 4.60 -6.77 8.17
N HIS A 176 3.51 -6.64 7.44
CA HIS A 176 2.14 -6.80 7.96
C HIS A 176 1.26 -7.68 7.07
N ALA A 177 1.86 -8.43 6.13
CA ALA A 177 1.10 -9.31 5.26
C ALA A 177 0.47 -10.50 5.99
N GLN A 178 -0.86 -10.59 5.91
CA GLN A 178 -1.67 -11.65 6.53
C GLN A 178 -1.24 -13.05 6.08
N GLU A 179 -0.73 -13.20 4.85
CA GLU A 179 -0.28 -14.49 4.30
C GLU A 179 0.99 -15.01 4.97
N VAL A 180 1.87 -14.13 5.47
CA VAL A 180 3.05 -14.55 6.24
C VAL A 180 2.76 -14.57 7.73
N SER A 181 1.74 -13.87 8.22
CA SER A 181 1.30 -13.87 9.62
C SER A 181 1.07 -15.28 10.16
N ALA A 182 0.36 -16.14 9.41
CA ALA A 182 0.07 -17.52 9.81
C ALA A 182 1.33 -18.38 10.05
N VAL A 183 2.44 -18.01 9.44
CA VAL A 183 3.72 -18.73 9.51
C VAL A 183 4.69 -18.07 10.49
N THR A 184 4.64 -16.74 10.58
CA THR A 184 5.63 -15.94 11.31
C THR A 184 5.16 -15.54 12.70
N GLY A 185 3.84 -15.59 12.94
CA GLY A 185 3.19 -15.02 14.12
C GLY A 185 3.21 -13.49 14.13
N ASP A 186 3.57 -12.87 13.00
CA ASP A 186 3.54 -11.42 12.84
C ASP A 186 2.11 -10.97 12.56
N GLU A 187 1.48 -10.29 13.52
CA GLU A 187 0.13 -9.74 13.33
C GLU A 187 0.15 -8.44 12.52
N GLY A 188 1.34 -7.95 12.16
CA GLY A 188 1.54 -6.70 11.45
C GLY A 188 1.43 -5.48 12.35
N SER A 189 1.92 -4.36 11.83
CA SER A 189 1.73 -3.05 12.43
C SER A 189 0.26 -2.62 12.33
N PRO A 190 -0.34 -2.01 13.36
CA PRO A 190 -1.71 -1.51 13.31
C PRO A 190 -1.83 -0.15 12.57
N TYR A 191 -0.79 0.26 11.84
CA TYR A 191 -0.64 1.60 11.27
C TYR A 191 -0.64 1.62 9.74
N GLU A 192 -1.26 0.62 9.11
CA GLU A 192 -1.52 0.50 7.68
C GLU A 192 -3.00 0.18 7.44
#